data_AF-A0A1Y6G3F5-F1
#
_entry.id   AF-A0A1Y6G3F5-F1
#
_cell.length_a   1.000
_cell.length_b   1.000
_cell.length_c   1.000
_cell.angle_alpha   90.00
_cell.angle_beta   90.00
_cell.angle_gamma   90.00
#
_symmetry.space_group_name_H-M   'P 1'
#
loop_
_entity.id
_entity.type
_entity.pdbx_description
1 polymer ?
#
loop_
_entity_poly.entity_id
_entity_poly.type
_entity_poly.pdbx_seq_one_letter_code
_entity_poly.pdbx_strand_id
1 'polypeptide(L)'
;MVLIISLITIISGCSNDYKYPPGKDTVEIYGDGTYQILSGETMTLANVETQEIPEENVYKYKEVKPMVYLIGESGYTILNYQTGKIIKYKNMDEIPEKQKKVFIEITKE
;
A
#
# COMPACT_ATOMS: atom_id res chain seq x y z
N MET A 1 -24.36 16.41 -48.63
CA MET A 1 -23.97 17.09 -47.38
C MET A 1 -23.72 16.00 -46.34
N VAL A 2 -22.45 15.69 -46.08
CA VAL A 2 -22.04 14.58 -45.19
C VAL A 2 -22.10 15.09 -43.76
N LEU A 3 -23.03 14.56 -42.96
CA LEU A 3 -23.11 14.88 -41.53
C LEU A 3 -22.28 13.83 -40.78
N ILE A 4 -21.01 14.16 -40.53
CA ILE A 4 -20.13 13.40 -39.63
C ILE A 4 -20.62 13.68 -38.21
N ILE A 5 -21.35 12.75 -37.61
CA ILE A 5 -21.68 12.81 -36.18
C ILE A 5 -20.44 12.33 -35.43
N SER A 6 -19.70 13.31 -34.93
CA SER A 6 -18.51 13.14 -34.12
C SER A 6 -18.79 12.31 -32.88
N LEU A 7 -17.97 11.28 -32.75
CA LEU A 7 -17.73 10.38 -31.63
C LEU A 7 -17.73 11.12 -30.28
N ILE A 8 -18.70 10.84 -29.40
CA ILE A 8 -18.61 11.19 -27.97
C ILE A 8 -17.94 10.00 -27.28
N THR A 9 -16.61 10.00 -27.25
CA THR A 9 -15.85 9.19 -26.29
C THR A 9 -16.04 9.80 -24.91
N ILE A 10 -16.94 9.22 -24.12
CA ILE A 10 -16.98 9.42 -22.68
C ILE A 10 -15.71 8.79 -22.13
N ILE A 11 -14.66 9.59 -21.99
CA ILE A 11 -13.55 9.27 -21.10
C ILE A 11 -14.12 9.37 -19.69
N SER A 12 -14.68 8.27 -19.20
CA SER A 12 -14.87 8.04 -17.78
C SER A 12 -13.48 8.05 -17.15
N GLY A 13 -13.01 9.23 -16.73
CA GLY A 13 -11.92 9.30 -15.78
C GLY A 13 -12.41 8.61 -14.52
N CYS A 14 -11.98 7.37 -14.28
CA CYS A 14 -12.11 6.76 -12.97
C CYS A 14 -11.27 7.60 -12.02
N SER A 15 -11.87 8.62 -11.39
CA SER A 15 -11.34 9.11 -10.14
C SER A 15 -11.50 7.94 -9.17
N ASN A 16 -10.38 7.40 -8.67
CA ASN A 16 -10.44 6.53 -7.51
C ASN A 16 -10.88 7.43 -6.36
N ASP A 17 -12.19 7.48 -6.10
CA ASP A 17 -12.78 8.21 -4.99
C ASP A 17 -12.46 7.44 -3.70
N TYR A 18 -11.21 7.55 -3.26
CA TYR A 18 -10.79 7.05 -1.96
C TYR A 18 -11.57 7.78 -0.86
N LYS A 19 -12.06 7.05 0.15
CA LYS A 19 -12.62 7.64 1.39
C LYS A 19 -11.60 8.60 2.00
N TYR A 20 -10.32 8.23 1.93
CA TYR A 20 -9.19 9.05 2.35
C TYR A 20 -8.27 9.34 1.16
N PRO A 21 -8.37 10.53 0.54
CA PRO A 21 -7.55 10.85 -0.63
C PRO A 21 -6.07 10.99 -0.26
N PRO A 22 -5.15 10.73 -1.21
CA PRO A 22 -3.72 10.93 -0.99
C PRO A 22 -3.41 12.43 -0.82
N GLY A 23 -2.47 12.73 0.08
CA GLY A 23 -1.89 14.06 0.27
C GLY A 23 -0.59 14.24 -0.52
N LYS A 24 0.05 15.40 -0.34
CA LYS A 24 1.36 15.72 -0.95
C LYS A 24 2.43 14.69 -0.58
N ASP A 25 2.38 14.19 0.65
CA ASP A 25 3.39 13.30 1.21
C ASP A 25 3.03 11.82 1.00
N THR A 26 1.92 11.49 0.32
CA THR A 26 1.55 10.10 0.07
C THR A 26 2.40 9.50 -1.04
N VAL A 27 3.13 8.43 -0.73
CA VAL A 27 3.93 7.64 -1.67
C VAL A 27 3.10 6.51 -2.28
N GLU A 28 2.32 5.80 -1.45
CA GLU A 28 1.49 4.69 -1.89
C GLU A 28 0.19 4.62 -1.06
N ILE A 29 -0.88 4.11 -1.67
CA ILE A 29 -2.23 4.11 -1.09
C ILE A 29 -2.86 2.71 -1.17
N TYR A 30 -3.48 2.27 -0.07
CA TYR A 30 -4.07 0.94 0.04
C TYR A 30 -5.49 0.97 0.59
N GLY A 31 -6.30 -0.01 0.19
CA GLY A 31 -7.72 -0.10 0.56
C GLY A 31 -8.53 1.06 -0.04
N ASP A 32 -9.37 1.68 0.77
CA ASP A 32 -10.12 2.90 0.45
C ASP A 32 -9.34 4.19 0.77
N GLY A 33 -8.01 4.06 0.94
CA GLY A 33 -7.12 5.12 1.35
C GLY A 33 -6.80 5.15 2.83
N THR A 34 -7.41 4.27 3.63
CA THR A 34 -7.17 4.17 5.08
C THR A 34 -5.71 3.93 5.42
N TYR A 35 -5.00 3.12 4.62
CA TYR A 35 -3.57 2.86 4.82
C TYR A 35 -2.75 3.52 3.74
N GLN A 36 -1.72 4.27 4.13
CA GLN A 36 -0.86 5.01 3.21
C GLN A 36 0.59 4.88 3.64
N ILE A 37 1.50 4.73 2.67
CA ILE A 37 2.92 4.97 2.92
C ILE A 37 3.15 6.46 2.70
N LEU A 38 3.59 7.15 3.74
CA LEU A 38 3.87 8.58 3.72
C LEU A 38 5.38 8.81 3.67
N SER A 39 5.82 9.79 2.89
CA SER A 39 7.19 10.30 2.88
C SER A 39 7.40 11.29 4.02
N GLY A 40 8.61 11.33 4.56
CA GLY A 40 9.03 12.27 5.59
C GLY A 40 10.56 12.25 5.70
N GLU A 41 11.10 12.41 6.91
CA GLU A 41 12.51 12.06 7.15
C GLU A 41 12.79 10.59 6.81
N THR A 42 11.82 9.72 7.10
CA THR A 42 11.77 8.32 6.66
C THR A 42 10.36 7.99 6.19
N MET A 43 10.23 6.91 5.39
CA MET A 43 8.91 6.46 4.96
C MET A 43 8.20 5.71 6.09
N THR A 44 6.90 5.94 6.24
CA THR A 44 6.09 5.37 7.32
C THR A 44 4.78 4.83 6.76
N LEU A 45 4.40 3.61 7.15
CA LEU A 45 3.05 3.10 6.91
C LEU A 45 2.14 3.64 8.01
N ALA A 46 1.15 4.44 7.64
CA ALA A 46 0.18 5.03 8.54
C ALA A 46 -1.24 4.56 8.23
N ASN A 47 -2.03 4.38 9.27
CA ASN A 47 -3.49 4.36 9.17
C ASN A 47 -3.99 5.80 9.37
N VAL A 48 -4.47 6.44 8.30
CA VAL A 48 -4.84 7.86 8.33
C VAL A 48 -6.16 8.14 9.06
N GLU A 49 -7.01 7.11 9.22
CA GLU A 49 -8.25 7.23 10.00
C GLU A 49 -7.96 7.26 11.50
N THR A 50 -7.08 6.38 11.98
CA THR A 50 -6.81 6.19 13.42
C THR A 50 -5.52 6.86 13.89
N GLN A 51 -4.69 7.34 12.98
CA GLN A 51 -3.33 7.84 13.23
C GLN A 51 -2.36 6.77 13.80
N GLU A 52 -2.75 5.49 13.77
CA GLU A 52 -1.83 4.40 14.08
C GLU A 52 -0.70 4.36 13.06
N ILE A 53 0.52 4.04 13.52
CA ILE A 53 1.67 3.80 12.67
C ILE A 53 2.02 2.30 12.71
N PRO A 54 1.47 1.49 11.80
CA PRO A 54 1.82 0.08 11.71
C PRO A 54 3.30 -0.20 11.47
N GLU A 55 4.04 0.64 10.74
CA GLU A 55 5.47 0.45 10.51
C GLU A 55 6.19 1.76 10.27
N GLU A 56 7.29 1.96 10.99
CA GLU A 56 8.20 3.10 10.83
C GLU A 56 9.42 2.71 10.00
N ASN A 57 10.10 3.71 9.44
CA ASN A 57 11.35 3.53 8.69
C ASN A 57 11.24 2.46 7.60
N VAL A 58 10.11 2.42 6.89
CA VAL A 58 9.86 1.51 5.77
C VAL A 58 10.91 1.78 4.70
N TYR A 59 11.69 0.76 4.32
CA TYR A 59 12.68 0.89 3.24
C TYR A 59 12.42 -0.06 2.09
N LYS A 60 11.58 -1.08 2.28
CA LYS A 60 11.07 -1.93 1.20
C LYS A 60 9.62 -2.30 1.44
N TYR A 61 8.83 -2.39 0.38
CA TYR A 61 7.46 -2.88 0.45
C TYR A 61 7.02 -3.51 -0.87
N LYS A 62 6.01 -4.38 -0.81
CA LYS A 62 5.37 -4.97 -2.00
C LYS A 62 3.91 -5.31 -1.72
N GLU A 63 3.06 -4.99 -2.68
CA GLU A 63 1.65 -5.37 -2.65
C GLU A 63 1.45 -6.75 -3.29
N VAL A 64 0.77 -7.64 -2.57
CA VAL A 64 0.16 -8.86 -3.11
C VAL A 64 -1.28 -8.85 -2.64
N LYS A 65 -2.17 -8.24 -3.45
CA LYS A 65 -3.55 -7.91 -3.07
C LYS A 65 -4.28 -9.07 -2.37
N PRO A 66 -4.95 -8.84 -1.23
CA PRO A 66 -5.15 -7.56 -0.52
C PRO A 66 -4.10 -7.27 0.57
N MET A 67 -2.92 -7.87 0.48
CA MET A 67 -1.87 -7.77 1.48
C MET A 67 -0.74 -6.86 1.01
N VAL A 68 -0.11 -6.19 1.96
CA VAL A 68 1.12 -5.42 1.76
C VAL A 68 2.15 -5.95 2.73
N TYR A 69 3.33 -6.21 2.19
CA TYR A 69 4.49 -6.74 2.90
C TYR A 69 5.50 -5.61 3.00
N LEU A 70 5.92 -5.29 4.21
CA LEU A 70 6.81 -4.16 4.49
C LEU A 70 8.02 -4.64 5.28
N ILE A 71 9.17 -4.06 4.97
CA ILE A 71 10.38 -4.20 5.76
C ILE A 71 10.74 -2.81 6.28
N GLY A 72 10.78 -2.68 7.60
CA GLY A 72 10.99 -1.42 8.31
C GLY A 72 11.64 -1.64 9.67
N GLU A 73 11.41 -0.72 10.60
CA GLU A 73 12.00 -0.76 11.94
C GLU A 73 11.58 -1.98 12.75
N SER A 74 10.31 -2.39 12.66
CA SER A 74 9.80 -3.56 13.38
C SER A 74 10.31 -4.89 12.83
N GLY A 75 11.05 -4.88 11.70
CA GLY A 75 11.45 -6.06 10.95
C GLY A 75 10.52 -6.28 9.77
N TYR A 76 9.63 -7.28 9.87
CA TYR A 76 8.74 -7.72 8.79
C TYR A 76 7.29 -7.54 9.17
N THR A 77 6.58 -6.65 8.46
CA THR A 77 5.18 -6.35 8.70
C THR A 77 4.33 -6.82 7.53
N ILE A 78 3.22 -7.50 7.81
CA ILE A 78 2.20 -7.89 6.84
C ILE A 78 0.90 -7.21 7.24
N LEU A 79 0.41 -6.33 6.37
CA LEU A 79 -0.89 -5.69 6.49
C LEU A 79 -1.87 -6.35 5.52
N ASN A 80 -3.05 -6.76 5.99
CA ASN A 80 -4.22 -6.98 5.14
C ASN A 80 -5.11 -5.74 5.23
N TYR A 81 -5.12 -4.91 4.19
CA TYR A 81 -5.86 -3.64 4.21
C TYR A 81 -7.37 -3.80 4.03
N GLN A 82 -7.88 -4.98 3.66
CA GLN A 82 -9.31 -5.24 3.65
C GLN A 82 -9.86 -5.51 5.05
N THR A 83 -9.06 -6.15 5.92
CA THR A 83 -9.49 -6.52 7.28
C THR A 83 -8.85 -5.67 8.37
N GLY A 84 -7.92 -4.78 8.01
CA GLY A 84 -7.07 -4.04 8.95
C GLY A 84 -6.13 -4.92 9.78
N LYS A 85 -5.95 -6.21 9.41
CA LYS A 85 -5.16 -7.14 10.22
C LYS A 85 -3.68 -6.90 9.97
N ILE A 86 -2.93 -6.68 11.03
CA ILE A 86 -1.48 -6.50 10.99
C ILE A 86 -0.82 -7.69 11.70
N ILE A 87 0.23 -8.25 11.09
CA ILE A 87 1.07 -9.28 11.69
C ILE A 87 2.52 -8.82 11.54
N LYS A 88 3.28 -8.87 12.62
CA LYS A 88 4.69 -8.50 12.64
C LYS A 88 5.57 -9.68 13.02
N TYR A 89 6.75 -9.76 12.43
CA TYR A 89 7.80 -10.71 12.77
C TYR A 89 9.11 -9.97 12.90
N LYS A 90 9.90 -10.31 13.92
CA LYS A 90 11.22 -9.69 14.09
C LYS A 90 12.26 -10.36 13.20
N ASN A 91 12.14 -11.67 13.03
CA ASN A 91 13.11 -12.49 12.34
C ASN A 91 12.48 -13.24 11.15
N MET A 92 13.27 -13.46 10.09
CA MET A 92 12.79 -14.12 8.86
C MET A 92 12.37 -15.58 9.11
N ASP A 93 12.98 -16.28 10.06
CA ASP A 93 12.72 -17.68 10.39
C ASP A 93 11.36 -17.91 11.07
N GLU A 94 10.84 -16.91 11.79
CA GLU A 94 9.50 -16.91 12.40
C GLU A 94 8.38 -16.81 11.34
N ILE A 95 8.71 -16.37 10.12
CA ILE A 95 7.74 -16.12 9.06
C ILE A 95 7.28 -17.43 8.42
N PRO A 96 5.95 -17.66 8.28
CA PRO A 96 5.43 -18.81 7.54
C PRO A 96 5.99 -18.86 6.11
N GLU A 97 6.36 -20.06 5.63
CA GLU A 97 7.03 -20.27 4.34
C GLU A 97 6.38 -19.56 3.15
N LYS A 98 5.03 -19.52 3.12
CA LYS A 98 4.29 -18.81 2.07
C LYS A 98 4.63 -17.32 2.04
N GLN A 99 4.69 -16.68 3.21
CA GLN A 99 4.96 -15.24 3.33
C GLN A 99 6.45 -14.93 3.23
N LYS A 100 7.30 -15.83 3.74
CA LYS A 100 8.75 -15.74 3.66
C LYS A 100 9.24 -15.57 2.21
N LYS A 101 8.63 -16.29 1.27
CA LYS A 101 8.95 -16.17 -0.17
C LYS A 101 8.77 -14.75 -0.70
N VAL A 102 7.71 -14.05 -0.29
CA VAL A 102 7.44 -12.67 -0.71
C VAL A 102 8.53 -11.74 -0.16
N PHE A 103 8.89 -11.89 1.11
CA PHE A 103 9.97 -11.07 1.70
C PHE A 103 11.34 -11.34 1.06
N ILE A 104 11.67 -12.60 0.74
CA ILE A 104 12.90 -12.94 0.01
C ILE A 104 12.92 -12.28 -1.38
N GLU A 105 11.78 -12.22 -2.06
CA GLU A 105 11.67 -11.55 -3.36
C GLU A 105 11.90 -10.05 -3.22
N ILE A 106 11.24 -9.39 -2.25
CA ILE A 106 11.41 -7.97 -1.94
C ILE A 106 12.88 -7.63 -1.62
N THR A 107 13.60 -8.49 -0.88
CA THR A 107 15.00 -8.21 -0.52
C THR A 107 15.94 -8.20 -1.73
N LYS A 108 15.59 -8.85 -2.84
CA LYS A 108 16.41 -8.95 -4.05
C LYS A 108 16.23 -7.80 -5.04
N GLU A 109 15.11 -7.07 -4.94
CA GLU A 109 14.84 -5.85 -5.72
C GLU A 109 15.69 -4.67 -5.23
#